data_AF-A0A3A4ZCH7-F1
#
_entry.id   AF-A0A3A4ZCH7-F1
#
_cell.length_a   1.000
_cell.length_b   1.000
_cell.length_c   1.000
_cell.angle_alpha   90.00
_cell.angle_beta   90.00
_cell.angle_gamma   90.00
#
_symmetry.space_group_name_H-M   'P 1'
#
loop_
_entity.id
_entity.type
_entity.pdbx_description
1 polymer ?
#
loop_
_entity_poly.entity_id
_entity_poly.type
_entity_poly.pdbx_seq_one_letter_code
_entity_poly.pdbx_strand_id
1 'polypeptide(L)'
;MRFLFIIFFSTIFQTLCFAQDIITLSIPDRFMGDREEVSVSISGGYGEFECPFRIRPHAIYGVIEIYNPELKLWIPGGNLWSEIPAVCSESLIRIRGMNALPNFISFYIRSENTGKVIKTNTIEVWNVSHSTGYLERLNLNILRDNVKIHK
;
A
#
# COMPACT_ATOMS: atom_id res chain seq x y z
N MET A 1 6.89 0.05 53.18
CA MET A 1 7.78 -0.34 52.05
C MET A 1 7.06 -0.95 50.85
N ARG A 2 5.95 -1.70 50.99
CA ARG A 2 5.22 -2.29 49.83
C ARG A 2 4.57 -1.28 48.87
N PHE A 3 4.10 -0.13 49.36
CA PHE A 3 3.46 0.91 48.52
C PHE A 3 4.44 1.67 47.61
N LEU A 4 5.68 1.90 48.09
CA LEU A 4 6.73 2.57 47.31
C LEU A 4 7.17 1.74 46.09
N PHE A 5 7.12 0.41 46.21
CA PHE A 5 7.47 -0.49 45.10
C PHE A 5 6.43 -0.42 43.97
N ILE A 6 5.15 -0.28 44.30
CA ILE A 6 4.06 -0.19 43.30
C ILE A 6 4.16 1.12 42.51
N ILE A 7 4.46 2.24 43.19
CA ILE A 7 4.64 3.55 42.53
C ILE A 7 5.90 3.56 41.67
N PHE A 8 6.99 2.95 42.13
CA PHE A 8 8.22 2.83 41.35
C PHE A 8 8.04 1.92 40.13
N PHE A 9 7.25 0.86 40.25
CA PHE A 9 6.93 -0.02 39.12
C PHE A 9 5.99 0.66 38.12
N SER A 10 5.02 1.47 38.57
CA SER A 10 4.10 2.17 37.67
C SER A 10 4.76 3.30 36.89
N THR A 11 5.75 4.00 37.46
CA THR A 11 6.48 5.06 36.75
C THR A 11 7.47 4.51 35.73
N ILE A 12 8.09 3.36 35.98
CA ILE A 12 9.01 2.72 35.01
C ILE A 12 8.24 2.07 33.85
N PHE A 13 7.06 1.51 34.07
CA PHE A 13 6.28 0.89 32.99
C PHE A 13 5.62 1.92 32.05
N GLN A 14 5.35 3.13 32.53
CA GLN A 14 4.77 4.18 31.68
C GLN A 14 5.75 4.75 30.65
N THR A 15 7.06 4.75 30.91
CA THR A 15 8.06 5.27 29.96
C THR A 15 8.33 4.34 28.77
N LEU A 16 7.89 3.07 28.84
CA LEU A 16 8.09 2.09 27.77
C LEU A 16 6.90 1.98 26.80
N CYS A 17 5.81 2.68 27.04
CA CYS A 17 4.64 2.70 26.15
C CYS A 17 4.68 3.92 25.23
N PHE A 18 5.78 4.11 24.49
CA PHE A 18 5.75 4.99 23.32
C PHE A 18 5.02 4.23 22.22
N ALA A 19 3.76 4.60 21.97
CA ALA A 19 3.06 4.19 20.77
C ALA A 19 3.90 4.65 19.57
N GLN A 20 4.41 3.69 18.80
CA GLN A 20 5.21 4.00 17.62
C GLN A 20 4.26 4.63 16.59
N ASP A 21 4.52 5.88 16.20
CA ASP A 21 3.77 6.55 15.14
C ASP A 21 4.01 5.81 13.81
N ILE A 22 3.02 5.02 13.40
CA ILE A 22 3.08 4.23 12.16
C ILE A 22 2.18 4.91 11.14
N ILE A 23 2.78 5.37 10.05
CA ILE A 23 2.04 5.79 8.86
C ILE A 23 1.63 4.55 8.07
N THR A 24 0.33 4.40 7.89
CA THR A 24 -0.29 3.34 7.10
C THR A 24 -0.83 3.91 5.80
N LEU A 25 -0.46 3.27 4.68
CA LEU A 25 -1.15 3.47 3.42
C LEU A 25 -2.14 2.32 3.21
N SER A 26 -3.33 2.68 2.76
CA SER A 26 -4.39 1.73 2.43
C SER A 26 -4.80 1.89 0.97
N ILE A 27 -4.88 0.76 0.27
CA ILE A 27 -5.50 0.65 -1.03
C ILE A 27 -6.90 0.06 -0.79
N PRO A 28 -7.99 0.66 -1.32
CA PRO A 28 -9.36 0.26 -1.02
C PRO A 28 -9.69 -1.15 -1.50
N ASP A 29 -9.18 -1.55 -2.67
CA ASP A 29 -9.37 -2.89 -3.23
C ASP A 29 -8.03 -3.62 -3.35
N ARG A 30 -8.05 -4.92 -3.03
CA ARG A 30 -6.93 -5.82 -3.27
C ARG A 30 -6.95 -6.39 -4.68
N PHE A 31 -7.98 -6.11 -5.46
CA PHE A 31 -8.07 -6.47 -6.86
C PHE A 31 -7.97 -5.19 -7.71
N MET A 32 -7.05 -5.18 -8.66
CA MET A 32 -6.87 -4.06 -9.58
C MET A 32 -6.70 -4.56 -11.01
N GLY A 33 -7.33 -3.88 -11.96
CA GLY A 33 -7.11 -4.03 -13.38
C GLY A 33 -5.81 -3.36 -13.85
N ASP A 34 -5.33 -3.75 -15.03
CA ASP A 34 -4.22 -3.03 -15.67
C ASP A 34 -4.64 -1.60 -15.98
N ARG A 35 -3.85 -0.63 -15.51
CA ARG A 35 -4.11 0.83 -15.60
C ARG A 35 -5.34 1.32 -14.85
N GLU A 36 -5.94 0.51 -13.99
CA GLU A 36 -7.01 0.98 -13.12
C GLU A 36 -6.48 2.03 -12.14
N GLU A 37 -7.21 3.14 -12.04
CA GLU A 37 -6.87 4.26 -11.18
C GLU A 37 -7.43 4.03 -9.78
N VAL A 38 -6.56 4.11 -8.77
CA VAL A 38 -6.94 3.85 -7.38
C VAL A 38 -6.38 4.94 -6.48
N SER A 39 -7.24 5.44 -5.58
CA SER A 39 -6.81 6.36 -4.53
C SER A 39 -6.17 5.58 -3.39
N VAL A 40 -4.97 6.02 -2.99
CA VAL A 40 -4.26 5.51 -1.83
C VAL A 40 -4.42 6.53 -0.72
N SER A 41 -5.11 6.13 0.34
CA SER A 41 -5.28 6.96 1.53
C SER A 41 -4.09 6.77 2.47
N ILE A 42 -3.57 7.87 2.98
CA ILE A 42 -2.51 7.92 3.98
C ILE A 42 -3.14 8.29 5.32
N SER A 43 -2.91 7.46 6.32
CA SER A 43 -3.44 7.63 7.67
C SER A 43 -2.40 7.21 8.70
N GLY A 44 -2.54 7.68 9.94
CA GLY A 44 -1.68 7.28 11.06
C GLY A 44 -1.11 8.46 11.83
N GLY A 45 -0.22 8.15 12.77
CA GLY A 45 0.55 9.14 13.52
C GLY A 45 1.57 9.78 12.60
N TYR A 46 1.40 11.08 12.32
CA TYR A 46 2.32 11.80 11.45
C TYR A 46 3.67 12.06 12.11
N GLY A 47 3.81 12.01 13.44
CA GLY A 47 5.10 12.12 14.15
C GLY A 47 6.05 13.16 13.54
N GLU A 48 7.24 12.71 13.10
CA GLU A 48 8.25 13.52 12.38
C GLU A 48 7.97 13.71 10.86
N PHE A 49 6.94 13.04 10.33
CA PHE A 49 6.45 13.13 8.96
C PHE A 49 5.23 14.05 8.88
N GLU A 50 5.44 15.33 9.18
CA GLU A 50 4.42 16.34 8.90
C GLU A 50 4.24 16.53 7.39
N CYS A 51 3.00 16.83 6.97
CA CYS A 51 2.74 17.23 5.59
C CYS A 51 3.53 18.52 5.26
N PRO A 52 4.11 18.65 4.06
CA PRO A 52 4.06 17.74 2.92
C PRO A 52 5.13 16.64 2.92
N PHE A 53 4.78 15.50 2.33
CA PHE A 53 5.68 14.39 2.09
C PHE A 53 5.48 13.80 0.69
N ARG A 54 6.51 13.13 0.18
CA ARG A 54 6.45 12.45 -1.13
C ARG A 54 6.34 10.96 -0.92
N ILE A 55 5.58 10.32 -1.80
CA ILE A 55 5.33 8.88 -1.73
C ILE A 55 5.85 8.24 -3.00
N ARG A 56 6.69 7.24 -2.85
CA ARG A 56 7.18 6.43 -3.97
C ARG A 56 6.66 5.01 -3.84
N PRO A 57 5.79 4.55 -4.75
CA PRO A 57 5.35 3.17 -4.77
C PRO A 57 6.46 2.27 -5.30
N HIS A 58 6.47 1.04 -4.81
CA HIS A 58 7.36 -0.01 -5.25
C HIS A 58 6.58 -1.33 -5.32
N ALA A 59 6.68 -2.01 -6.45
CA ALA A 59 6.07 -3.31 -6.71
C ALA A 59 7.13 -4.33 -7.12
N ILE A 60 6.87 -5.61 -6.85
CA ILE A 60 7.69 -6.71 -7.36
C ILE A 60 7.48 -6.86 -8.87
N TYR A 61 6.25 -6.70 -9.35
CA TYR A 61 5.90 -6.83 -10.76
C TYR A 61 5.21 -5.58 -11.29
N GLY A 62 5.45 -5.26 -12.56
CA GLY A 62 4.87 -4.08 -13.22
C GLY A 62 5.48 -2.76 -12.75
N VAL A 63 4.91 -1.67 -13.27
CA VAL A 63 5.32 -0.30 -12.97
C VAL A 63 4.13 0.43 -12.35
N ILE A 64 4.28 0.92 -11.12
CA ILE A 64 3.29 1.78 -10.50
C ILE A 64 3.58 3.22 -10.93
N GLU A 65 2.58 3.90 -11.44
CA GLU A 65 2.60 5.31 -11.80
C GLU A 65 1.76 6.10 -10.79
N ILE A 66 2.21 7.31 -10.45
CA ILE A 66 1.55 8.24 -9.55
C ILE A 66 1.03 9.41 -10.38
N TYR A 67 -0.19 9.85 -10.14
CA TYR A 67 -0.70 11.03 -10.80
C TYR A 67 -0.13 12.31 -10.18
N ASN A 68 0.49 13.15 -10.99
CA ASN A 68 0.88 14.50 -10.61
C ASN A 68 -0.19 15.50 -11.10
N PRO A 69 -0.98 16.11 -10.21
CA PRO A 69 -2.06 17.01 -10.58
C PRO A 69 -1.56 18.34 -11.15
N GLU A 70 -0.37 18.81 -10.76
CA GLU A 70 0.21 20.06 -11.25
C GLU A 70 0.62 19.94 -12.72
N LEU A 71 1.26 18.82 -13.06
CA LEU A 71 1.70 18.53 -14.42
C LEU A 71 0.63 17.87 -15.28
N LYS A 72 -0.46 17.37 -14.67
CA LYS A 72 -1.51 16.54 -15.31
C LYS A 72 -0.92 15.29 -15.99
N LEU A 73 0.08 14.68 -15.35
CA LEU A 73 0.83 13.57 -15.90
C LEU A 73 0.99 12.43 -14.91
N TRP A 74 1.08 11.22 -15.46
CA TRP A 74 1.39 10.01 -14.71
C TRP A 74 2.91 9.82 -14.66
N ILE A 75 3.44 9.76 -13.45
CA ILE A 75 4.88 9.70 -13.17
C ILE A 75 5.22 8.30 -12.66
N PRO A 76 6.12 7.56 -13.32
CA PRO A 76 6.57 6.26 -12.82
C PRO A 76 7.20 6.38 -11.43
N GLY A 77 6.90 5.44 -10.53
CA GLY A 77 7.49 5.39 -9.20
C GLY A 77 9.02 5.26 -9.20
N GLY A 78 9.61 4.79 -10.31
CA GLY A 78 11.06 4.73 -10.49
C GLY A 78 11.74 6.09 -10.72
N ASN A 79 10.99 7.17 -10.95
CA ASN A 79 11.55 8.49 -11.23
C ASN A 79 12.21 9.16 -10.01
N LEU A 80 12.92 10.26 -10.26
CA LEU A 80 13.58 11.06 -9.23
C LEU A 80 12.56 11.58 -8.20
N TRP A 81 12.97 11.68 -6.93
CA TRP A 81 12.10 12.16 -5.86
C TRP A 81 11.57 13.57 -6.14
N SER A 82 12.35 14.42 -6.81
CA SER A 82 11.95 15.77 -7.20
C SER A 82 10.76 15.81 -8.16
N GLU A 83 10.53 14.75 -8.92
CA GLU A 83 9.43 14.66 -9.89
C GLU A 83 8.14 14.11 -9.25
N ILE A 84 8.25 13.36 -8.15
CA ILE A 84 7.11 12.80 -7.43
C ILE A 84 6.35 13.93 -6.73
N PRO A 85 5.03 14.07 -6.90
CA PRO A 85 4.27 15.13 -6.25
C PRO A 85 4.28 14.96 -4.72
N ALA A 86 4.31 16.08 -4.01
CA ALA A 86 4.14 16.08 -2.57
C ALA A 86 2.64 16.04 -2.22
N VAL A 87 2.28 15.26 -1.20
CA VAL A 87 0.90 15.00 -0.79
C VAL A 87 0.76 15.05 0.74
N CYS A 88 -0.47 15.24 1.22
CA CYS A 88 -0.79 15.17 2.66
C CYS A 88 -1.56 13.92 3.06
N SER A 89 -2.58 13.55 2.27
CA SER A 89 -3.63 12.62 2.72
C SER A 89 -3.99 11.56 1.71
N GLU A 90 -3.93 11.88 0.42
CA GLU A 90 -4.28 10.94 -0.65
C GLU A 90 -3.38 11.11 -1.86
N SER A 91 -3.20 10.01 -2.59
CA SER A 91 -2.49 9.99 -3.86
C SER A 91 -3.19 9.03 -4.82
N LEU A 92 -3.34 9.44 -6.07
CA LEU A 92 -3.83 8.54 -7.13
C LEU A 92 -2.67 7.75 -7.72
N ILE A 93 -2.85 6.44 -7.82
CA ILE A 93 -1.91 5.53 -8.46
C ILE A 93 -2.61 4.69 -9.52
N ARG A 94 -1.83 4.16 -10.45
CA ARG A 94 -2.23 3.06 -11.32
C ARG A 94 -1.07 2.13 -11.58
N ILE A 95 -1.35 0.89 -11.94
CA ILE A 95 -0.31 -0.13 -12.13
C ILE A 95 -0.35 -0.61 -13.57
N ARG A 96 0.83 -0.73 -14.19
CA ARG A 96 0.99 -1.22 -15.56
C ARG A 96 1.80 -2.50 -15.60
N GLY A 97 1.38 -3.46 -16.41
CA GLY A 97 2.12 -4.70 -16.64
C GLY A 97 2.08 -5.64 -15.44
N MET A 98 0.96 -5.67 -14.71
CA MET A 98 0.73 -6.69 -13.69
C MET A 98 0.59 -8.06 -14.36
N ASN A 99 1.32 -9.05 -13.83
CA ASN A 99 1.21 -10.43 -14.28
C ASN A 99 0.02 -11.15 -13.62
N ALA A 100 -0.10 -12.47 -13.86
CA ALA A 100 -1.13 -13.31 -13.26
C ALA A 100 -0.86 -13.68 -11.79
N LEU A 101 0.30 -13.29 -11.25
CA LEU A 101 0.68 -13.57 -9.86
C LEU A 101 0.27 -12.41 -8.95
N PRO A 102 0.08 -12.67 -7.64
CA PRO A 102 -0.11 -11.59 -6.68
C PRO A 102 1.10 -10.67 -6.71
N ASN A 103 0.83 -9.36 -6.77
CA ASN A 103 1.83 -8.33 -6.74
C ASN A 103 1.92 -7.74 -5.33
N PHE A 104 3.13 -7.61 -4.82
CA PHE A 104 3.38 -7.08 -3.48
C PHE A 104 3.85 -5.64 -3.61
N ILE A 105 3.01 -4.73 -3.13
CA ILE A 105 3.19 -3.29 -3.23
C ILE A 105 3.60 -2.75 -1.88
N SER A 106 4.61 -1.90 -1.85
CA SER A 106 5.01 -1.14 -0.67
C SER A 106 5.25 0.30 -1.07
N PHE A 107 5.20 1.21 -0.11
CA PHE A 107 5.42 2.62 -0.37
C PHE A 107 6.60 3.11 0.46
N TYR A 108 7.43 3.93 -0.17
CA TYR A 108 8.44 4.71 0.51
C TYR A 108 7.90 6.11 0.72
N ILE A 109 7.93 6.59 1.95
CA ILE A 109 7.50 7.94 2.31
C ILE A 109 8.75 8.75 2.61
N ARG A 110 8.86 9.94 2.02
CA ARG A 110 9.95 10.89 2.29
C ARG A 110 9.37 12.19 2.84
N SER A 111 9.82 12.59 4.03
CA SER A 111 9.47 13.89 4.61
C SER A 111 10.15 15.00 3.79
N GLU A 112 9.42 16.04 3.41
CA GLU A 112 10.03 17.22 2.77
C GLU A 112 10.84 18.05 3.77
N ASN A 113 10.45 18.04 5.05
CA ASN A 113 11.10 18.83 6.09
C ASN A 113 12.43 18.22 6.54
N THR A 114 12.44 16.91 6.82
CA THR A 114 13.61 16.22 7.39
C THR A 114 14.41 15.42 6.36
N GLY A 115 13.83 15.15 5.18
CA GLY A 115 14.41 14.27 4.18
C GLY A 115 14.43 12.78 4.57
N LYS A 116 13.95 12.43 5.77
CA LYS A 116 13.87 11.05 6.28
C LYS A 116 12.99 10.20 5.38
N VAL A 117 13.41 8.96 5.12
CA VAL A 117 12.66 8.00 4.30
C VAL A 117 12.29 6.78 5.15
N ILE A 118 11.02 6.39 5.10
CA ILE A 118 10.53 5.15 5.70
C ILE A 118 9.86 4.28 4.64
N LYS A 119 9.83 2.97 4.87
CA LYS A 119 9.09 2.00 4.05
C LYS A 119 7.87 1.54 4.82
N THR A 120 6.71 1.51 4.15
CA THR A 120 5.46 1.03 4.75
C THR A 120 5.35 -0.48 4.71
N ASN A 121 4.31 -0.99 5.36
CA ASN A 121 3.87 -2.37 5.19
C ASN A 121 3.63 -2.69 3.70
N THR A 122 3.76 -3.98 3.40
CA THR A 122 3.53 -4.51 2.06
C THR A 122 2.07 -4.93 1.95
N ILE A 123 1.44 -4.59 0.83
CA ILE A 123 0.06 -4.89 0.48
C ILE A 123 0.07 -5.84 -0.71
N GLU A 124 -0.70 -6.91 -0.62
CA GLU A 124 -0.89 -7.86 -1.71
C GLU A 124 -2.04 -7.39 -2.60
N VAL A 125 -1.77 -7.27 -3.90
CA VAL A 125 -2.73 -6.83 -4.92
C VAL A 125 -2.76 -7.82 -6.09
N TRP A 126 -3.96 -8.24 -6.46
CA TRP A 126 -4.25 -9.22 -7.50
C TRP A 126 -4.72 -8.54 -8.79
N ASN A 127 -4.32 -9.09 -9.94
CA ASN A 127 -4.83 -8.63 -11.22
C ASN A 127 -6.22 -9.22 -11.49
N VAL A 128 -7.25 -8.35 -11.58
CA VAL A 128 -8.64 -8.74 -11.87
C VAL A 128 -8.75 -9.56 -13.15
N SER A 129 -8.07 -9.14 -14.22
CA SER A 129 -8.18 -9.78 -15.54
C SER A 129 -7.70 -11.23 -15.55
N HIS A 130 -6.74 -11.56 -14.68
CA HIS A 130 -6.23 -12.92 -14.56
C HIS A 130 -7.04 -13.76 -13.57
N SER A 131 -7.58 -13.16 -12.50
CA SER A 131 -8.42 -13.87 -11.54
C SER A 131 -9.77 -14.26 -12.14
N THR A 132 -10.40 -13.39 -12.94
CA THR A 132 -11.65 -13.71 -13.65
C THR A 132 -11.46 -14.84 -14.65
N GLY A 133 -10.41 -14.78 -15.47
CA GLY A 133 -10.11 -15.86 -16.43
C GLY A 133 -9.78 -17.21 -15.75
N TYR A 134 -9.23 -17.20 -14.54
CA TYR A 134 -9.07 -18.41 -13.74
C TYR A 134 -10.43 -18.96 -13.27
N LEU A 135 -11.28 -18.11 -12.68
CA LEU A 135 -12.60 -18.49 -12.19
C LEU A 135 -13.51 -19.01 -13.31
N GLU A 136 -13.48 -18.39 -14.49
CA GLU A 136 -14.22 -18.86 -15.66
C GLU A 136 -13.78 -20.25 -16.10
N ARG A 137 -12.47 -20.50 -16.19
CA ARG A 137 -11.93 -21.83 -16.54
C ARG A 137 -12.28 -22.89 -15.50
N LEU A 138 -12.23 -22.52 -14.22
CA LEU A 138 -12.61 -23.41 -13.13
C LEU A 138 -14.09 -23.78 -13.20
N ASN A 139 -14.96 -22.80 -13.44
CA ASN A 139 -16.40 -23.00 -13.57
C ASN A 139 -16.74 -23.88 -14.79
N LEU A 140 -16.11 -23.63 -15.94
CA LEU A 140 -16.27 -24.46 -17.14
C LEU A 140 -15.85 -25.92 -16.89
N ASN A 141 -14.78 -26.15 -16.14
CA ASN A 141 -14.33 -27.50 -15.81
C ASN A 141 -15.31 -28.23 -14.88
N ILE A 142 -15.82 -27.56 -13.83
CA ILE A 142 -16.82 -28.12 -12.92
C ILE A 142 -18.09 -28.51 -13.69
N LEU A 143 -18.58 -27.62 -14.55
CA LEU A 143 -19.77 -27.89 -15.37
C LEU A 143 -19.55 -29.06 -16.34
N ARG A 144 -18.36 -29.17 -16.94
CA ARG A 144 -18.02 -30.25 -17.86
C ARG A 144 -17.94 -31.62 -17.16
N ASP A 145 -17.40 -31.66 -15.94
CA ASP A 145 -17.28 -32.90 -15.18
C ASP A 145 -18.65 -33.37 -14.64
N ASN A 146 -19.52 -32.45 -14.23
CA ASN A 146 -20.90 -32.78 -13.84
C ASN A 146 -21.72 -33.39 -14.99
N VAL A 147 -21.48 -32.96 -16.24
CA VAL A 147 -22.13 -33.55 -17.43
C VAL A 147 -21.65 -34.97 -17.73
N LYS A 148 -20.41 -35.32 -17.35
CA LYS A 148 -19.88 -36.69 -17.53
C LYS A 148 -20.37 -37.67 -16.47
N ILE A 149 -20.71 -37.20 -15.27
CA ILE A 149 -21.20 -38.05 -14.16
C ILE A 149 -22.68 -38.43 -14.36
N HIS A 150 -23.41 -37.73 -15.23
CA HIS A 150 -24.83 -37.95 -15.50
C HIS A 150 -25.12 -38.53 -16.91
N LYS A 151 -24.10 -39.06 -17.58
CA LYS A 151 -24.23 -39.87 -18.81
C LYS A 151 -23.81 -41.30 -18.54
#